data_AF-A0A2L2X3F1-F1
#
_entry.id   AF-A0A2L2X3F1-F1
#
_cell.length_a   1.000
_cell.length_b   1.000
_cell.length_c   1.000
_cell.angle_alpha   90.00
_cell.angle_beta   90.00
_cell.angle_gamma   90.00
#
_symmetry.space_group_name_H-M   'P 1'
#
loop_
_entity.id
_entity.type
_entity.pdbx_description
1 polymer ?
#
loop_
_entity_poly.entity_id
_entity_poly.type
_entity_poly.pdbx_seq_one_letter_code
_entity_poly.pdbx_strand_id
1 'polypeptide(L)'
;MDNKDWKKEKIGALKNEMTHLWGAFFIVGGSSLTLVFSEHTLLWKFLGAVGIIITIIFANAYFIKRNGLIVLIDDLRRDSGDIF
;
A
#
# COMPACT_ATOMS: atom_id res chain seq x y z
N MET A 1 22.10 10.45 -15.66
CA MET A 1 21.75 9.33 -14.78
C MET A 1 21.46 8.14 -15.66
N ASP A 2 22.06 6.99 -15.40
CA ASP A 2 21.76 5.77 -16.17
C ASP A 2 20.28 5.39 -15.96
N ASN A 3 19.62 4.88 -17.00
CA ASN A 3 18.23 4.43 -16.95
C ASN A 3 18.04 3.37 -15.84
N LYS A 4 19.06 2.53 -15.63
CA LYS A 4 19.08 1.51 -14.58
C LYS A 4 19.05 2.11 -13.16
N ASP A 5 19.82 3.16 -12.93
CA ASP A 5 19.90 3.83 -11.62
C ASP A 5 18.60 4.58 -11.30
N TRP A 6 18.02 5.25 -12.30
CA TRP A 6 16.69 5.86 -12.18
C TRP A 6 15.61 4.84 -11.78
N LYS A 7 15.55 3.68 -12.45
CA LYS A 7 14.56 2.64 -12.13
C LYS A 7 14.77 2.09 -10.70
N LYS A 8 16.01 1.92 -10.26
CA LYS A 8 16.31 1.48 -8.88
C LYS A 8 15.86 2.51 -7.83
N GLU A 9 16.12 3.79 -8.06
CA GLU A 9 15.68 4.86 -7.16
C GLU A 9 14.15 4.92 -7.09
N LYS A 10 13.48 4.82 -8.24
CA LYS A 10 12.02 4.78 -8.33
C LYS A 10 11.43 3.58 -7.58
N ILE A 11 12.04 2.40 -7.67
CA ILE A 11 11.66 1.22 -6.87
C ILE A 11 11.77 1.52 -5.38
N GLY A 12 12.88 2.16 -4.95
CA GLY A 12 13.09 2.56 -3.56
C GLY A 12 11.97 3.47 -3.05
N ALA A 13 11.65 4.53 -3.82
CA ALA A 13 10.56 5.44 -3.49
C ALA A 13 9.21 4.72 -3.42
N LEU A 14 8.89 3.86 -4.39
CA LEU A 14 7.63 3.13 -4.44
C LEU A 14 7.49 2.16 -3.24
N LYS A 15 8.56 1.48 -2.87
CA LYS A 15 8.60 0.63 -1.66
C LYS A 15 8.34 1.44 -0.40
N ASN A 16 8.93 2.63 -0.28
CA ASN A 16 8.71 3.49 0.87
C ASN A 16 7.24 3.93 0.99
N GLU A 17 6.64 4.38 -0.12
CA GLU A 17 5.22 4.73 -0.18
C GLU A 17 4.31 3.54 0.17
N MET A 18 4.64 2.34 -0.33
CA MET A 18 3.91 1.12 -0.01
C MET A 18 3.99 0.78 1.49
N THR A 19 5.16 0.96 2.13
CA THR A 19 5.31 0.76 3.58
C THR A 19 4.42 1.71 4.37
N HIS A 20 4.35 2.99 3.98
CA HIS A 20 3.45 3.96 4.62
C HIS A 20 1.98 3.59 4.44
N LEU A 21 1.56 3.18 3.24
CA LEU A 21 0.19 2.72 2.99
C LEU A 21 -0.14 1.46 3.80
N TRP A 22 0.80 0.53 3.92
CA TRP A 22 0.63 -0.67 4.71
C TRP A 22 0.49 -0.37 6.21
N GLY A 23 1.32 0.54 6.73
CA GLY A 23 1.20 1.02 8.11
C GLY A 23 -0.12 1.74 8.36
N ALA A 24 -0.54 2.63 7.46
CA ALA A 24 -1.82 3.32 7.56
C ALA A 24 -3.01 2.35 7.50
N PHE A 25 -2.95 1.34 6.62
CA PHE A 25 -3.94 0.27 6.53
C PHE A 25 -4.07 -0.49 7.85
N PHE A 26 -2.96 -0.86 8.49
CA PHE A 26 -2.99 -1.56 9.78
C PHE A 26 -3.56 -0.71 10.92
N ILE A 27 -3.11 0.54 11.02
CA ILE A 27 -3.54 1.44 12.10
C ILE A 27 -5.02 1.78 11.94
N VAL A 28 -5.44 2.22 10.76
CA VAL A 28 -6.83 2.62 10.51
C VAL A 28 -7.73 1.39 10.49
N GLY A 29 -7.33 0.30 9.84
CA GLY A 29 -8.12 -0.93 9.77
C GLY A 29 -8.32 -1.60 11.12
N GLY A 30 -7.24 -1.77 11.88
CA GLY A 30 -7.29 -2.38 13.21
C GLY A 30 -8.11 -1.56 14.21
N SER A 31 -7.91 -0.24 14.24
CA SER A 31 -8.71 0.64 15.10
C SER A 31 -10.18 0.66 14.70
N SER A 32 -10.48 0.68 13.41
CA SER A 32 -11.85 0.66 12.89
C SER A 32 -12.59 -0.62 13.23
N LEU A 33 -11.95 -1.78 13.05
CA LEU A 33 -12.52 -3.07 13.45
C LEU A 33 -12.80 -3.10 14.95
N THR A 34 -11.86 -2.61 15.76
CA THR A 34 -12.03 -2.52 17.21
C THR A 34 -13.24 -1.65 17.58
N LEU A 35 -13.38 -0.48 16.96
CA LEU A 35 -14.53 0.41 17.20
C LEU A 35 -15.87 -0.20 16.80
N VAL A 36 -15.92 -1.01 15.74
CA VAL A 36 -17.16 -1.65 15.31
C VAL A 36 -17.57 -2.80 16.25
N PHE A 37 -16.60 -3.60 16.71
CA PHE A 37 -16.88 -4.83 17.46
C PHE A 37 -16.90 -4.64 18.98
N SER A 38 -16.13 -3.70 19.53
CA SER A 38 -15.97 -3.54 20.98
C SER A 38 -16.86 -2.45 21.58
N GLU A 39 -17.28 -1.45 20.80
CA GLU A 39 -18.05 -0.31 21.31
C GLU A 39 -19.55 -0.49 21.09
N HIS A 40 -20.36 -0.18 22.12
CA HIS A 40 -21.82 -0.29 22.05
C HIS A 40 -22.51 0.98 21.52
N THR A 41 -21.83 2.13 21.58
CA THR A 41 -22.38 3.41 21.14
C THR A 41 -22.48 3.50 19.63
N LEU A 42 -23.66 3.90 19.13
CA LEU A 42 -23.95 3.99 17.70
C LEU A 42 -22.99 4.93 16.95
N LEU A 43 -22.54 6.01 17.59
CA LEU A 43 -21.55 6.94 17.06
C LEU A 43 -20.19 6.27 16.80
N TRP A 44 -19.69 5.47 17.74
CA TRP A 44 -18.42 4.76 17.57
C TRP A 44 -18.49 3.71 16.45
N LYS A 45 -19.61 3.01 16.33
CA LYS A 45 -19.85 2.07 15.21
C LYS A 45 -19.86 2.78 13.86
N PHE A 46 -20.48 3.96 13.77
CA PHE A 46 -20.47 4.77 12.55
C PHE A 46 -19.05 5.19 12.18
N LEU A 47 -18.27 5.71 13.14
CA LEU A 47 -16.86 6.06 12.91
C LEU A 47 -16.02 4.86 12.48
N GLY A 48 -16.24 3.69 13.11
CA GLY A 48 -15.59 2.44 12.71
C GLY A 48 -15.96 2.03 11.28
N ALA A 49 -17.22 2.16 10.87
CA ALA A 49 -17.64 1.88 9.48
C ALA A 49 -16.97 2.82 8.47
N VAL A 50 -16.87 4.13 8.78
CA VAL A 50 -16.14 5.10 7.95
C VAL A 50 -14.67 4.71 7.84
N GLY A 51 -14.04 4.31 8.94
CA GLY A 51 -12.65 3.88 8.95
C GLY A 51 -12.40 2.58 8.17
N ILE A 52 -13.36 1.65 8.13
CA ILE A 52 -13.30 0.47 7.23
C ILE A 52 -13.28 0.92 5.76
N ILE A 53 -14.11 1.89 5.37
CA ILE A 53 -14.11 2.43 3.99
C ILE A 53 -12.74 3.03 3.65
N ILE A 54 -12.17 3.84 4.56
CA ILE A 54 -10.83 4.43 4.38
C ILE A 54 -9.77 3.34 4.26
N THR A 55 -9.87 2.27 5.04
CA THR A 55 -8.97 1.12 5.00
C THR A 55 -9.00 0.43 3.64
N ILE A 56 -10.18 0.26 3.03
CA ILE A 56 -10.32 -0.29 1.68
C ILE A 56 -9.65 0.62 0.64
N ILE A 57 -9.75 1.94 0.79
CA ILE A 57 -9.07 2.90 -0.09
C ILE A 57 -7.55 2.75 0.00
N PHE A 58 -7.00 2.62 1.21
CA PHE A 58 -5.56 2.38 1.40
C PHE A 58 -5.11 1.02 0.84
N ALA A 59 -5.91 -0.03 1.01
CA ALA A 59 -5.63 -1.33 0.41
C ALA A 59 -5.58 -1.24 -1.12
N ASN A 60 -6.56 -0.57 -1.75
CA ASN A 60 -6.58 -0.36 -3.19
C ASN A 60 -5.35 0.43 -3.68
N ALA A 61 -5.02 1.53 -3.00
CA ALA A 61 -3.82 2.32 -3.32
C ALA A 61 -2.53 1.49 -3.21
N TYR A 62 -2.44 0.60 -2.21
CA TYR A 62 -1.31 -0.31 -2.05
C TYR A 62 -1.19 -1.27 -3.23
N PHE A 63 -2.30 -1.89 -3.66
CA PHE A 63 -2.29 -2.83 -4.79
C PHE A 63 -1.93 -2.16 -6.11
N ILE A 64 -2.40 -0.93 -6.36
CA ILE A 64 -2.02 -0.16 -7.54
C ILE A 64 -0.51 0.07 -7.58
N LYS A 65 0.09 0.50 -6.46
CA LYS A 65 1.55 0.69 -6.36
C LYS A 65 2.30 -0.62 -6.49
N ARG A 66 1.81 -1.71 -5.90
CA ARG A 66 2.40 -3.05 -6.03
C ARG A 66 2.46 -3.50 -7.49
N ASN A 67 1.40 -3.27 -8.26
CA ASN A 67 1.40 -3.61 -9.68
C ASN A 67 2.44 -2.78 -10.45
N GLY A 68 2.53 -1.48 -10.18
CA GLY A 68 3.57 -0.62 -10.75
C GLY A 68 4.99 -1.06 -10.39
N LEU A 69 5.20 -1.55 -9.16
CA LEU A 69 6.49 -2.10 -8.70
C LEU A 69 6.90 -3.32 -9.52
N ILE A 70 5.96 -4.26 -9.73
CA ILE A 70 6.21 -5.51 -10.44
C ILE A 70 6.62 -5.23 -11.89
N VAL A 71 5.92 -4.30 -12.56
CA VAL A 71 6.26 -3.89 -13.94
C VAL A 71 7.67 -3.30 -13.98
N LEU A 72 8.04 -2.42 -13.04
CA LEU A 72 9.36 -1.79 -13.04
C LEU A 72 10.50 -2.80 -12.77
N ILE A 73 10.24 -3.81 -11.94
CA ILE A 73 11.19 -4.89 -11.65
C ILE A 73 11.38 -5.77 -12.88
N ASP A 74 10.30 -6.13 -13.58
CA ASP A 74 10.38 -6.94 -14.80
C ASP A 74 11.15 -6.22 -15.91
N ASP A 75 10.90 -4.92 -16.09
CA ASP A 75 11.66 -4.07 -17.01
C ASP A 75 13.15 -4.03 -16.66
N LEU A 76 13.49 -3.93 -15.37
CA LEU A 76 14.88 -3.94 -14.90
C LEU A 76 15.58 -5.28 -15.12
N ARG A 77 14.84 -6.39 -14.97
CA ARG A 77 15.35 -7.74 -15.19
C ARG A 77 15.65 -7.96 -16.68
N ARG A 78 14.73 -7.52 -17.55
CA ARG A 78 14.93 -7.53 -19.01
C ARG A 78 16.13 -6.71 -19.44
N ASP A 79 16.27 -5.49 -18.90
CA ASP A 79 17.40 -4.60 -19.21
C ASP A 79 18.75 -5.14 -18.69
N SER A 80 18.74 -5.98 -17.65
CA SER A 80 19.98 -6.53 -17.07
C SER A 80 20.48 -7.78 -17.81
N GLY A 81 19.74 -8.30 -18.79
CA GLY A 81 20.12 -9.51 -19.53
C GLY A 81 19.93 -10.81 -18.74
N ASP A 82 19.32 -10.75 -17.55
CA ASP A 82 19.08 -11.89 -16.66
C ASP A 82 17.82 -12.70 -17.09
N ILE A 83 17.78 -13.03 -18.39
CA ILE A 83 16.88 -14.04 -18.97
C ILE A 83 17.68 -15.33 -19.11
N PHE A 84 18.02 -15.94 -17.98
CA PHE A 84 18.13 -17.39 -17.75
C PHE A 84 18.04 -17.67 -16.26
#